data_AF-A0A1V4VD53-F1
#
_entry.id   AF-A0A1V4VD53-F1
#
_cell.length_a   1.000
_cell.length_b   1.000
_cell.length_c   1.000
_cell.angle_alpha   90.00
_cell.angle_beta   90.00
_cell.angle_gamma   90.00
#
_symmetry.space_group_name_H-M   'P 1'
#
loop_
_entity.id
_entity.type
_entity.pdbx_description
1 polymer ?
#
loop_
_entity_poly.entity_id
_entity_poly.type
_entity_poly.pdbx_seq_one_letter_code
_entity_poly.pdbx_strand_id
1 'polypeptide(L)'
;MFAWLTRKITNAVSDSMMSRMLQDPYTENMYSMFPIANKIGFRNIVEASMRAESGKPIERPLGSPVVLSPWEKLLFNPVHLFKMPTQDGVGIHTGVTIGPKAKKPLHLEIPIIISGMSYGGALSLKAKVALARGASMAGTATNSGEAPLVEEERKEARYFIGQYNRGGWMNTPEQLAQLDAIEIQLGQGAQAAAPMRTESTQIGKELRMAQNLKPGEDAVIHSRLKDVNSPQDFIKLVGNLRKDYGVPVGLKFAATHHLEKELDIAVEAGVDYIVIDGSEAGTHGGPTILQDDVGLPTLHALSRAIKHLDKLGARDYTSVIAAGGLVNPGHFLKAMALGANAVYIGSIALIAMLQTQMNKALPFEPAPQVPLYLGKFKEDLNVEKAAEHLAKFLKSCVEEMKSAAYALGKTDLAQFTRDDMVCVDKDLAWFLDLDFAGFSHEEQQLAREIYHTMPDWLADRDEELESPAVRNIH
;
A
#
# COMPACT_ATOMS: atom_id res chain seq x y z
N MET A 1 -29.10 -16.32 -41.37
CA MET A 1 -30.09 -17.11 -40.60
C MET A 1 -29.82 -17.03 -39.10
N PHE A 2 -28.60 -17.34 -38.63
CA PHE A 2 -28.20 -17.22 -37.21
C PHE A 2 -28.39 -15.80 -36.62
N ALA A 3 -27.92 -14.76 -37.31
CA ALA A 3 -28.09 -13.36 -36.89
C ALA A 3 -29.56 -12.86 -36.85
N TRP A 4 -30.43 -13.45 -37.66
CA TRP A 4 -31.87 -13.11 -37.67
C TRP A 4 -32.60 -13.77 -36.51
N LEU A 5 -32.24 -15.03 -36.20
CA LEU A 5 -32.79 -15.78 -35.09
C LEU A 5 -32.34 -15.19 -33.75
N THR A 6 -31.06 -14.83 -33.62
CA THR A 6 -30.55 -14.14 -32.43
C THR A 6 -31.25 -12.80 -32.23
N ARG A 7 -31.40 -11.97 -33.27
CA ARG A 7 -32.11 -10.70 -33.18
C ARG A 7 -33.58 -10.87 -32.78
N LYS A 8 -34.27 -11.90 -33.29
CA LYS A 8 -35.66 -12.19 -32.89
C LYS A 8 -35.77 -12.59 -31.42
N ILE A 9 -34.86 -13.43 -30.93
CA ILE A 9 -34.82 -13.86 -29.54
C ILE A 9 -34.48 -12.68 -28.63
N THR A 10 -33.45 -11.89 -28.98
CA THR A 10 -33.06 -10.70 -28.21
C THR A 10 -34.18 -9.66 -28.17
N ASN A 11 -34.86 -9.41 -29.29
CA ASN A 11 -35.98 -8.47 -29.33
C ASN A 11 -37.15 -8.97 -28.47
N ALA A 12 -37.53 -10.25 -28.58
CA ALA A 12 -38.62 -10.81 -27.79
C ALA A 12 -38.34 -10.77 -26.27
N VAL A 13 -37.09 -11.07 -25.87
CA VAL A 13 -36.66 -10.98 -24.47
C VAL A 13 -36.64 -9.52 -24.01
N SER A 14 -36.11 -8.61 -24.82
CA SER A 14 -36.04 -7.17 -24.52
C SER A 14 -37.43 -6.55 -24.40
N ASP A 15 -38.34 -6.84 -25.33
CA ASP A 15 -39.71 -6.33 -25.33
C ASP A 15 -40.48 -6.87 -24.12
N SER A 16 -40.29 -8.15 -23.78
CA SER A 16 -40.90 -8.74 -22.58
C SER A 16 -40.38 -8.10 -21.30
N MET A 17 -39.06 -7.92 -21.17
CA MET A 17 -38.47 -7.25 -20.01
C MET A 17 -38.94 -5.79 -19.90
N MET A 18 -38.95 -5.05 -21.01
CA MET A 18 -39.37 -3.65 -21.04
C MET A 18 -40.86 -3.49 -20.71
N SER A 19 -41.73 -4.35 -21.26
CA SER A 19 -43.16 -4.34 -20.97
C SER A 19 -43.41 -4.57 -19.48
N ARG A 20 -42.73 -5.56 -18.87
CA ARG A 20 -42.83 -5.82 -17.43
C ARG A 20 -42.32 -4.66 -16.58
N MET A 21 -41.19 -4.07 -16.96
CA MET A 21 -40.63 -2.90 -16.26
C MET A 21 -41.53 -1.66 -16.30
N LEU A 22 -42.34 -1.48 -17.35
CA LEU A 22 -43.21 -0.30 -17.49
C LEU A 22 -44.65 -0.52 -17.03
N GLN A 23 -45.13 -1.77 -17.01
CA GLN A 23 -46.55 -2.08 -16.77
C GLN A 23 -46.82 -2.80 -15.44
N ASP A 24 -45.86 -3.56 -14.90
CA ASP A 24 -46.07 -4.31 -13.66
C ASP A 24 -46.20 -3.35 -12.46
N PRO A 25 -47.07 -3.64 -11.47
CA PRO A 25 -47.17 -2.86 -10.24
C PRO A 25 -45.81 -2.74 -9.54
N TYR A 26 -45.50 -1.57 -8.99
CA TYR A 26 -44.16 -1.24 -8.51
C TYR A 26 -43.55 -2.26 -7.53
N THR A 27 -44.37 -2.91 -6.70
CA THR A 27 -43.94 -3.93 -5.73
C THR A 27 -43.50 -5.25 -6.36
N GLU A 28 -43.99 -5.57 -7.55
CA GLU A 28 -43.66 -6.79 -8.31
C GLU A 28 -42.75 -6.49 -9.51
N ASN A 29 -42.59 -5.20 -9.82
CA ASN A 29 -41.84 -4.70 -10.95
C ASN A 29 -40.33 -4.90 -10.74
N MET A 30 -39.64 -5.46 -11.74
CA MET A 30 -38.19 -5.62 -11.70
C MET A 30 -37.41 -4.32 -11.51
N TYR A 31 -37.98 -3.17 -11.92
CA TYR A 31 -37.40 -1.85 -11.67
C TYR A 31 -37.19 -1.59 -10.18
N SER A 32 -38.00 -2.17 -9.29
CA SER A 32 -37.83 -2.06 -7.83
C SER A 32 -36.47 -2.53 -7.33
N MET A 33 -35.76 -3.37 -8.09
CA MET A 33 -34.37 -3.74 -7.78
C MET A 33 -33.42 -2.55 -7.83
N PHE A 34 -33.69 -1.53 -8.64
CA PHE A 34 -32.85 -0.33 -8.74
C PHE A 34 -32.87 0.53 -7.46
N PRO A 35 -34.02 0.98 -6.91
CA PRO A 35 -34.04 1.68 -5.63
C PRO A 35 -33.58 0.78 -4.46
N ILE A 36 -33.81 -0.55 -4.51
CA ILE A 36 -33.25 -1.49 -3.53
C ILE A 36 -31.72 -1.48 -3.60
N ALA A 37 -31.13 -1.56 -4.80
CA ALA A 37 -29.70 -1.49 -5.00
C ALA A 37 -29.10 -0.14 -4.60
N ASN A 38 -29.82 0.97 -4.79
CA ASN A 38 -29.39 2.28 -4.31
C ASN A 38 -29.43 2.37 -2.77
N LYS A 39 -30.43 1.77 -2.12
CA LYS A 39 -30.57 1.79 -0.66
C LYS A 39 -29.56 0.86 0.04
N ILE A 40 -29.40 -0.36 -0.47
CA ILE A 40 -28.59 -1.41 0.17
C ILE A 40 -27.15 -1.38 -0.36
N GLY A 41 -26.94 -0.96 -1.61
CA GLY A 41 -25.68 -1.07 -2.33
C GLY A 41 -25.60 -2.38 -3.12
N PHE A 42 -25.28 -2.30 -4.42
CA PHE A 42 -25.17 -3.50 -5.28
C PHE A 42 -24.15 -4.52 -4.78
N ARG A 43 -22.99 -4.04 -4.29
CA ARG A 43 -21.97 -4.89 -3.65
C ARG A 43 -22.56 -5.70 -2.49
N ASN A 44 -23.28 -5.04 -1.59
CA ASN A 44 -23.85 -5.67 -0.41
C ASN A 44 -24.91 -6.72 -0.77
N ILE A 45 -25.69 -6.49 -1.84
CA ILE A 45 -26.66 -7.47 -2.36
C ILE A 45 -25.93 -8.73 -2.86
N VAL A 46 -24.93 -8.57 -3.75
CA VAL A 46 -24.19 -9.71 -4.31
C VAL A 46 -23.46 -10.48 -3.22
N GLU A 47 -22.75 -9.76 -2.34
CA GLU A 47 -22.03 -10.38 -1.25
C GLU A 47 -22.97 -11.06 -0.22
N ALA A 48 -24.16 -10.50 0.06
CA ALA A 48 -25.15 -11.16 0.90
C ALA A 48 -25.62 -12.50 0.29
N SER A 49 -25.87 -12.53 -1.02
CA SER A 49 -26.22 -13.77 -1.72
C SER A 49 -25.08 -14.79 -1.68
N MET A 50 -23.82 -14.38 -1.85
CA MET A 50 -22.66 -15.27 -1.74
C MET A 50 -22.51 -15.86 -0.32
N ARG A 51 -22.78 -15.05 0.70
CA ARG A 51 -22.80 -15.51 2.11
C ARG A 51 -23.95 -16.49 2.34
N ALA A 52 -25.14 -16.22 1.79
CA ALA A 52 -26.31 -17.08 1.92
C ALA A 52 -26.09 -18.46 1.27
N GLU A 53 -25.45 -18.51 0.11
CA GLU A 53 -25.15 -19.76 -0.60
C GLU A 53 -24.08 -20.61 0.12
N SER A 54 -23.00 -19.96 0.58
CA SER A 54 -21.84 -20.69 1.12
C SER A 54 -21.84 -20.90 2.63
N GLY A 55 -22.54 -20.05 3.39
CA GLY A 55 -22.47 -20.00 4.86
C GLY A 55 -21.08 -19.60 5.41
N LYS A 56 -20.17 -19.11 4.56
CA LYS A 56 -18.77 -18.81 4.92
C LYS A 56 -18.44 -17.32 4.73
N PRO A 57 -17.40 -16.80 5.41
CA PRO A 57 -16.85 -15.49 5.10
C PRO A 57 -16.42 -15.39 3.63
N ILE A 58 -16.61 -14.22 3.02
CA ILE A 58 -16.15 -13.95 1.65
C ILE A 58 -14.65 -13.67 1.69
N GLU A 59 -13.91 -14.31 0.78
CA GLU A 59 -12.48 -14.04 0.56
C GLU A 59 -12.31 -13.02 -0.58
N ARG A 60 -12.45 -11.73 -0.26
CA ARG A 60 -12.38 -10.67 -1.28
C ARG A 60 -10.91 -10.41 -1.68
N PRO A 61 -10.56 -10.44 -2.97
CA PRO A 61 -9.20 -10.18 -3.42
C PRO A 61 -8.91 -8.67 -3.47
N LEU A 62 -7.62 -8.33 -3.41
CA LEU A 62 -7.04 -6.98 -3.54
C LEU A 62 -7.39 -5.96 -2.43
N GLY A 63 -8.11 -6.37 -1.39
CA GLY A 63 -8.37 -5.54 -0.21
C GLY A 63 -9.66 -4.73 -0.29
N SER A 64 -9.76 -3.68 0.53
CA SER A 64 -10.95 -2.85 0.60
C SER A 64 -11.12 -1.98 -0.65
N PRO A 65 -12.32 -1.90 -1.23
CA PRO A 65 -12.65 -0.87 -2.21
C PRO A 65 -12.94 0.50 -1.57
N VAL A 66 -12.98 0.59 -0.23
CA VAL A 66 -13.20 1.83 0.50
C VAL A 66 -11.85 2.51 0.70
N VAL A 67 -11.62 3.60 -0.03
CA VAL A 67 -10.40 4.39 0.06
C VAL A 67 -10.67 5.62 0.91
N LEU A 68 -9.99 5.72 2.06
CA LEU A 68 -10.21 6.78 3.07
C LEU A 68 -9.02 7.75 3.17
N SER A 69 -8.01 7.57 2.32
CA SER A 69 -6.87 8.45 2.16
C SER A 69 -7.05 9.34 0.93
N PRO A 70 -7.55 10.59 1.08
CA PRO A 70 -7.83 11.49 -0.03
C PRO A 70 -6.56 12.17 -0.56
N TRP A 71 -5.66 11.38 -1.15
CA TRP A 71 -4.39 11.86 -1.70
C TRP A 71 -4.57 12.95 -2.77
N GLU A 72 -5.70 12.97 -3.46
CA GLU A 72 -6.07 13.97 -4.46
C GLU A 72 -6.26 15.38 -3.90
N LYS A 73 -6.52 15.52 -2.59
CA LYS A 73 -6.67 16.82 -1.93
C LYS A 73 -5.35 17.51 -1.61
N LEU A 74 -4.22 16.81 -1.77
CA LEU A 74 -2.87 17.35 -1.58
C LEU A 74 -2.31 17.73 -2.96
N LEU A 75 -1.74 18.91 -3.09
CA LEU A 75 -1.16 19.41 -4.34
C LEU A 75 0.27 19.89 -4.08
N PHE A 76 1.16 19.70 -5.06
CA PHE A 76 2.53 20.22 -4.99
C PHE A 76 2.57 21.68 -5.44
N ASN A 77 3.43 22.48 -4.79
CA ASN A 77 3.59 23.91 -5.05
C ASN A 77 4.68 24.16 -6.10
N PRO A 78 4.36 24.45 -7.37
CA PRO A 78 5.38 24.74 -8.38
C PRO A 78 6.13 26.03 -8.07
N VAL A 79 7.37 26.12 -8.54
CA VAL A 79 8.23 27.29 -8.32
C VAL A 79 8.54 28.01 -9.64
N HIS A 80 8.74 29.32 -9.56
CA HIS A 80 8.97 30.18 -10.72
C HIS A 80 10.08 31.20 -10.48
N LEU A 81 9.74 32.41 -9.97
CA LEU A 81 10.69 33.53 -9.88
C LEU A 81 11.25 33.74 -8.46
N PHE A 82 10.44 33.50 -7.42
CA PHE A 82 10.91 33.62 -6.03
C PHE A 82 11.84 32.46 -5.63
N LYS A 83 11.62 31.30 -6.25
CA LYS A 83 12.50 30.14 -6.23
C LYS A 83 12.52 29.59 -7.65
N MET A 84 13.71 29.41 -8.20
CA MET A 84 13.86 28.93 -9.58
C MET A 84 13.59 27.42 -9.65
N PRO A 85 12.94 26.94 -10.73
CA PRO A 85 12.87 25.52 -11.01
C PRO A 85 14.27 24.96 -11.28
N THR A 86 14.43 23.65 -11.13
CA THR A 86 15.71 23.00 -11.44
C THR A 86 15.95 23.14 -12.95
N GLN A 87 17.16 23.53 -13.33
CA GLN A 87 17.52 23.72 -14.73
C GLN A 87 17.49 22.38 -15.49
N ASP A 88 17.08 22.42 -16.76
CA ASP A 88 17.06 21.25 -17.64
C ASP A 88 18.44 20.58 -17.74
N GLY A 89 18.44 19.24 -17.74
CA GLY A 89 19.66 18.43 -17.81
C GLY A 89 20.36 18.17 -16.47
N VAL A 90 19.94 18.81 -15.37
CA VAL A 90 20.44 18.48 -14.02
C VAL A 90 19.94 17.10 -13.59
N GLY A 91 20.85 16.21 -13.24
CA GLY A 91 20.49 14.88 -12.72
C GLY A 91 19.71 14.97 -11.40
N ILE A 92 18.55 14.33 -11.34
CA ILE A 92 17.77 14.18 -10.10
C ILE A 92 18.17 12.87 -9.41
N HIS A 93 18.63 12.97 -8.17
CA HIS A 93 18.93 11.81 -7.33
C HIS A 93 17.63 11.13 -6.86
N THR A 94 17.58 9.80 -6.97
CA THR A 94 16.40 8.99 -6.66
C THR A 94 16.66 7.89 -5.64
N GLY A 95 17.92 7.67 -5.27
CA GLY A 95 18.31 6.57 -4.39
C GLY A 95 17.85 6.78 -2.95
N VAL A 96 17.63 5.69 -2.24
CA VAL A 96 17.28 5.70 -0.82
C VAL A 96 18.10 4.65 -0.06
N THR A 97 18.43 4.95 1.19
CA THR A 97 19.05 3.99 2.12
C THR A 97 18.06 3.62 3.21
N ILE A 98 17.77 2.34 3.36
CA ILE A 98 16.92 1.79 4.42
C ILE A 98 17.81 1.22 5.53
N GLY A 99 17.52 1.61 6.77
CA GLY A 99 18.29 1.21 7.94
C GLY A 99 19.74 1.74 7.91
N PRO A 100 19.97 3.06 7.86
CA PRO A 100 21.30 3.64 7.70
C PRO A 100 22.28 3.32 8.85
N LYS A 101 21.78 2.87 10.01
CA LYS A 101 22.59 2.45 11.15
C LYS A 101 22.86 0.93 11.23
N ALA A 102 22.28 0.14 10.32
CA ALA A 102 22.60 -1.28 10.23
C ALA A 102 24.08 -1.46 9.82
N LYS A 103 24.68 -2.62 10.13
CA LYS A 103 26.06 -2.91 9.71
C LYS A 103 26.19 -2.99 8.18
N LYS A 104 25.11 -3.43 7.53
CA LYS A 104 24.97 -3.53 6.07
C LYS A 104 23.66 -2.84 5.66
N PRO A 105 23.62 -1.50 5.55
CA PRO A 105 22.42 -0.78 5.13
C PRO A 105 21.94 -1.23 3.74
N LEU A 106 20.63 -1.15 3.51
CA LEU A 106 20.04 -1.51 2.22
C LEU A 106 19.99 -0.27 1.32
N HIS A 107 20.79 -0.25 0.25
CA HIS A 107 20.87 0.85 -0.71
C HIS A 107 20.08 0.55 -1.99
N LEU A 108 19.05 1.34 -2.27
CA LEU A 108 18.17 1.19 -3.43
C LEU A 108 18.36 2.36 -4.40
N GLU A 109 18.16 2.11 -5.70
CA GLU A 109 18.28 3.14 -6.75
C GLU A 109 17.01 4.00 -6.87
N ILE A 110 15.87 3.48 -6.41
CA ILE A 110 14.56 4.15 -6.42
C ILE A 110 13.82 3.93 -5.10
N PRO A 111 12.91 4.83 -4.68
CA PRO A 111 12.23 4.74 -3.39
C PRO A 111 10.92 3.94 -3.45
N ILE A 112 10.74 3.11 -4.48
CA ILE A 112 9.54 2.30 -4.70
C ILE A 112 9.92 0.84 -4.55
N ILE A 113 9.35 0.15 -3.58
CA ILE A 113 9.71 -1.22 -3.21
C ILE A 113 8.49 -2.13 -3.42
N ILE A 114 8.72 -3.37 -3.89
CA ILE A 114 7.65 -4.36 -4.02
C ILE A 114 7.31 -4.92 -2.63
N SER A 115 6.05 -4.78 -2.21
CA SER A 115 5.56 -5.23 -0.90
C SER A 115 5.52 -6.75 -0.78
N GLY A 116 5.55 -7.24 0.45
CA GLY A 116 5.50 -8.66 0.78
C GLY A 116 4.19 -9.32 0.33
N MET A 117 4.28 -10.19 -0.67
CA MET A 117 3.17 -11.03 -1.15
C MET A 117 3.64 -12.48 -1.18
N SER A 118 3.00 -13.37 -0.42
CA SER A 118 3.52 -14.71 -0.16
C SER A 118 3.48 -15.65 -1.37
N TYR A 119 4.53 -16.44 -1.58
CA TYR A 119 4.45 -17.62 -2.45
C TYR A 119 3.51 -18.65 -1.81
N GLY A 120 2.61 -19.23 -2.62
CA GLY A 120 1.72 -20.31 -2.19
C GLY A 120 0.48 -19.81 -1.46
N GLY A 121 0.68 -19.04 -0.38
CA GLY A 121 -0.41 -18.41 0.35
C GLY A 121 -1.15 -17.35 -0.47
N ALA A 122 -0.49 -16.69 -1.43
CA ALA A 122 -1.09 -15.69 -2.30
C ALA A 122 -0.73 -15.92 -3.77
N LEU A 123 0.54 -15.77 -4.12
CA LEU A 123 1.02 -15.73 -5.50
C LEU A 123 1.62 -17.05 -5.96
N SER A 124 1.55 -17.31 -7.27
CA SER A 124 2.27 -18.39 -7.92
C SER A 124 3.79 -18.14 -7.92
N LEU A 125 4.60 -19.19 -8.09
CA LEU A 125 6.05 -19.04 -8.17
C LEU A 125 6.45 -18.15 -9.36
N LYS A 126 5.78 -18.32 -10.51
CA LYS A 126 6.01 -17.48 -11.70
C LYS A 126 5.80 -16.00 -11.41
N ALA A 127 4.76 -15.64 -10.66
CA ALA A 127 4.50 -14.26 -10.27
C ALA A 127 5.60 -13.73 -9.33
N LYS A 128 6.05 -14.53 -8.37
CA LYS A 128 7.12 -14.16 -7.43
C LYS A 128 8.46 -13.94 -8.14
N VAL A 129 8.84 -14.84 -9.04
CA VAL A 129 10.03 -14.72 -9.90
C VAL A 129 9.94 -13.48 -10.79
N ALA A 130 8.78 -13.19 -11.38
CA ALA A 130 8.58 -12.00 -12.22
C ALA A 130 8.70 -10.70 -11.41
N LEU A 131 8.13 -10.64 -10.20
CA LEU A 131 8.25 -9.49 -9.29
C LEU A 131 9.72 -9.26 -8.89
N ALA A 132 10.42 -10.32 -8.50
CA ALA A 132 11.84 -10.27 -8.13
C ALA A 132 12.71 -9.75 -9.29
N ARG A 133 12.55 -10.33 -10.48
CA ARG A 133 13.29 -9.92 -11.68
C ARG A 133 12.97 -8.47 -12.07
N GLY A 134 11.70 -8.08 -12.06
CA GLY A 134 11.28 -6.72 -12.40
C GLY A 134 11.78 -5.67 -11.41
N ALA A 135 11.80 -5.99 -10.11
CA ALA A 135 12.40 -5.13 -9.08
C ALA A 135 13.91 -4.96 -9.28
N SER A 136 14.62 -6.05 -9.56
CA SER A 136 16.06 -6.03 -9.85
C SER A 136 16.42 -5.18 -11.07
N MET A 137 15.63 -5.29 -12.14
CA MET A 137 15.79 -4.47 -13.35
C MET A 137 15.61 -2.98 -13.08
N ALA A 138 14.81 -2.62 -12.08
CA ALA A 138 14.56 -1.24 -11.66
C ALA A 138 15.47 -0.77 -10.51
N GLY A 139 16.40 -1.60 -10.05
CA GLY A 139 17.34 -1.25 -8.98
C GLY A 139 16.70 -1.16 -7.59
N THR A 140 15.59 -1.87 -7.35
CA THR A 140 14.88 -1.88 -6.07
C THR A 140 14.72 -3.29 -5.49
N ALA A 141 14.16 -3.41 -4.30
CA ALA A 141 13.96 -4.66 -3.60
C ALA A 141 12.59 -5.30 -3.86
N THR A 142 12.56 -6.62 -3.73
CA THR A 142 11.33 -7.42 -3.58
C THR A 142 11.22 -7.97 -2.17
N ASN A 143 10.00 -8.32 -1.75
CA ASN A 143 9.73 -8.84 -0.43
C ASN A 143 9.01 -10.20 -0.51
N SER A 144 9.43 -11.15 0.31
CA SER A 144 8.91 -12.53 0.31
C SER A 144 7.42 -12.63 0.64
N GLY A 145 6.90 -11.73 1.49
CA GLY A 145 5.64 -11.95 2.21
C GLY A 145 5.75 -13.06 3.26
N GLU A 146 4.62 -13.44 3.87
CA GLU A 146 4.53 -14.54 4.86
C GLU A 146 4.68 -15.91 4.17
N ALA A 147 5.88 -16.21 3.67
CA ALA A 147 6.24 -17.37 2.88
C ALA A 147 7.63 -17.90 3.28
N PRO A 148 7.99 -19.15 2.94
CA PRO A 148 9.38 -19.60 3.00
C PRO A 148 10.25 -18.89 1.97
N LEU A 149 11.57 -18.93 2.17
CA LEU A 149 12.53 -18.55 1.13
C LEU A 149 12.51 -19.61 0.03
N VAL A 150 12.35 -19.17 -1.21
CA VAL A 150 12.40 -20.02 -2.41
C VAL A 150 13.58 -19.60 -3.27
N GLU A 151 14.39 -20.56 -3.70
CA GLU A 151 15.66 -20.31 -4.38
C GLU A 151 15.46 -19.58 -5.72
N GLU A 152 14.42 -19.94 -6.46
CA GLU A 152 14.09 -19.34 -7.75
C GLU A 152 13.76 -17.85 -7.61
N GLU A 153 13.07 -17.45 -6.54
CA GLU A 153 12.81 -16.04 -6.27
C GLU A 153 14.08 -15.31 -5.82
N ARG A 154 14.84 -15.93 -4.90
CA ARG A 154 16.06 -15.33 -4.36
C ARG A 154 17.10 -15.02 -5.43
N LYS A 155 17.27 -15.92 -6.41
CA LYS A 155 18.22 -15.77 -7.54
C LYS A 155 17.89 -14.59 -8.44
N GLU A 156 16.62 -14.26 -8.60
CA GLU A 156 16.18 -13.14 -9.44
C GLU A 156 16.22 -11.80 -8.73
N ALA A 157 16.26 -11.81 -7.39
CA ALA A 157 16.26 -10.61 -6.56
C ALA A 157 17.68 -10.07 -6.36
N ARG A 158 17.92 -8.83 -6.81
CA ARG A 158 19.14 -8.06 -6.48
C ARG A 158 19.16 -7.72 -5.00
N TYR A 159 18.01 -7.33 -4.47
CA TYR A 159 17.78 -7.08 -3.05
C TYR A 159 16.52 -7.81 -2.59
N PHE A 160 16.65 -8.60 -1.53
CA PHE A 160 15.58 -9.46 -1.04
C PHE A 160 15.27 -9.17 0.44
N ILE A 161 14.08 -8.62 0.67
CA ILE A 161 13.53 -8.40 2.02
C ILE A 161 12.75 -9.65 2.41
N GLY A 162 13.17 -10.31 3.48
CA GLY A 162 12.49 -11.51 3.98
C GLY A 162 11.62 -11.22 5.19
N GLN A 163 10.37 -11.71 5.21
CA GLN A 163 9.50 -11.58 6.37
C GLN A 163 9.77 -12.66 7.42
N TYR A 164 10.24 -12.25 8.60
CA TYR A 164 10.16 -13.05 9.82
C TYR A 164 8.69 -13.11 10.25
N ASN A 165 8.03 -14.23 9.96
CA ASN A 165 6.57 -14.30 9.92
C ASN A 165 5.97 -15.29 10.93
N ARG A 166 4.64 -15.21 11.08
CA ARG A 166 3.86 -15.96 12.07
C ARG A 166 3.60 -17.42 11.67
N GLY A 167 3.90 -17.80 10.42
CA GLY A 167 3.93 -19.21 9.98
C GLY A 167 5.25 -19.91 10.28
N GLY A 168 6.33 -19.16 10.55
CA GLY A 168 7.64 -19.71 10.91
C GLY A 168 8.50 -20.22 9.74
N TRP A 169 8.01 -20.10 8.50
CA TRP A 169 8.63 -20.74 7.33
C TRP A 169 9.90 -20.06 6.79
N MET A 170 10.18 -18.82 7.19
CA MET A 170 11.40 -18.06 6.83
C MET A 170 12.33 -17.84 8.04
N ASN A 171 11.96 -18.36 9.21
CA ASN A 171 12.56 -17.95 10.48
C ASN A 171 13.79 -18.79 10.85
N THR A 172 14.36 -19.58 9.92
CA THR A 172 15.55 -20.38 10.19
C THR A 172 16.84 -19.60 9.91
N PRO A 173 17.94 -19.88 10.63
CA PRO A 173 19.20 -19.17 10.41
C PRO A 173 19.72 -19.24 8.97
N GLU A 174 19.53 -20.38 8.30
CA GLU A 174 19.99 -20.60 6.93
C GLU A 174 19.25 -19.72 5.92
N GLN A 175 17.96 -19.46 6.14
CA GLN A 175 17.16 -18.60 5.29
C GLN A 175 17.44 -17.13 5.60
N LEU A 176 17.48 -16.76 6.90
CA LEU A 176 17.70 -15.38 7.34
C LEU A 176 19.08 -14.84 6.91
N ALA A 177 20.10 -15.69 6.85
CA ALA A 177 21.45 -15.31 6.41
C ALA A 177 21.54 -14.90 4.93
N GLN A 178 20.51 -15.19 4.12
CA GLN A 178 20.48 -14.87 2.68
C GLN A 178 19.77 -13.55 2.36
N LEU A 179 19.19 -12.90 3.37
CA LEU A 179 18.35 -11.71 3.21
C LEU A 179 19.21 -10.43 3.19
N ASP A 180 18.74 -9.43 2.45
CA ASP A 180 19.34 -8.10 2.41
C ASP A 180 18.67 -7.13 3.42
N ALA A 181 17.48 -7.50 3.90
CA ALA A 181 16.83 -6.94 5.09
C ALA A 181 15.83 -7.95 5.67
N ILE A 182 15.56 -7.85 6.98
CA ILE A 182 14.61 -8.69 7.70
C ILE A 182 13.42 -7.84 8.14
N GLU A 183 12.22 -8.21 7.72
CA GLU A 183 10.98 -7.55 8.12
C GLU A 183 10.21 -8.43 9.11
N ILE A 184 10.12 -8.01 10.37
CA ILE A 184 9.29 -8.71 11.34
C ILE A 184 7.82 -8.36 11.05
N GLN A 185 7.05 -9.34 10.63
CA GLN A 185 5.67 -9.18 10.20
C GLN A 185 4.71 -9.56 11.34
N LEU A 186 4.08 -8.57 11.96
CA LEU A 186 3.04 -8.78 12.99
C LEU A 186 1.63 -8.79 12.41
N GLY A 187 1.42 -8.13 11.27
CA GLY A 187 0.14 -8.01 10.61
C GLY A 187 0.18 -7.06 9.42
N GLN A 188 -0.89 -7.01 8.64
CA GLN A 188 -0.99 -6.13 7.47
C GLN A 188 -2.33 -5.40 7.43
N GLY A 189 -2.40 -4.28 6.72
CA GLY A 189 -3.58 -3.42 6.70
C GLY A 189 -4.88 -4.12 6.29
N ALA A 190 -4.82 -5.12 5.41
CA ALA A 190 -6.00 -5.82 4.89
C ALA A 190 -6.57 -6.90 5.81
N GLN A 191 -5.79 -7.37 6.79
CA GLN A 191 -6.12 -8.55 7.62
C GLN A 191 -5.76 -8.38 9.11
N ALA A 192 -5.17 -7.24 9.48
CA ALA A 192 -4.56 -7.01 10.79
C ALA A 192 -3.65 -8.18 11.19
N ALA A 193 -3.79 -8.66 12.42
CA ALA A 193 -3.08 -9.83 12.95
C ALA A 193 -3.96 -11.09 12.97
N ALA A 194 -5.03 -11.14 12.16
CA ALA A 194 -5.89 -12.32 12.10
C ALA A 194 -5.10 -13.57 11.67
N PRO A 195 -5.43 -14.76 12.21
CA PRO A 195 -4.83 -16.00 11.76
C PRO A 195 -5.36 -16.37 10.37
N MET A 196 -4.56 -17.08 9.60
CA MET A 196 -4.94 -17.60 8.29
C MET A 196 -4.61 -19.08 8.19
N ARG A 197 -5.37 -19.78 7.35
CA ARG A 197 -5.18 -21.20 7.08
C ARG A 197 -5.31 -21.45 5.59
N THR A 198 -4.39 -22.23 5.04
CA THR A 198 -4.52 -22.84 3.72
C THR A 198 -4.71 -24.34 3.91
N GLU A 199 -5.81 -24.88 3.39
CA GLU A 199 -6.13 -26.29 3.56
C GLU A 199 -5.09 -27.18 2.85
N SER A 200 -4.76 -28.32 3.45
CA SER A 200 -3.76 -29.24 2.90
C SER A 200 -4.04 -29.68 1.45
N THR A 201 -5.31 -29.74 1.06
CA THR A 201 -5.77 -30.06 -0.31
C THR A 201 -5.42 -28.99 -1.33
N GLN A 202 -5.20 -27.75 -0.89
CA GLN A 202 -4.81 -26.61 -1.70
C GLN A 202 -3.29 -26.47 -1.82
N ILE A 203 -2.51 -27.23 -1.05
CA ILE A 203 -1.05 -27.12 -0.98
C ILE A 203 -0.39 -28.17 -1.87
N GLY A 204 0.24 -27.71 -2.95
CA GLY A 204 1.03 -28.55 -3.84
C GLY A 204 2.31 -29.10 -3.20
N LYS A 205 2.89 -30.13 -3.81
CA LYS A 205 4.07 -30.85 -3.30
C LYS A 205 5.27 -29.92 -3.01
N GLU A 206 5.57 -29.01 -3.94
CA GLU A 206 6.70 -28.08 -3.84
C GLU A 206 6.52 -27.12 -2.67
N LEU A 207 5.33 -26.50 -2.55
CA LEU A 207 5.00 -25.61 -1.45
C LEU A 207 5.05 -26.33 -0.10
N ARG A 208 4.54 -27.57 -0.04
CA ARG A 208 4.60 -28.40 1.17
C ARG A 208 6.03 -28.65 1.64
N MET A 209 6.93 -28.94 0.69
CA MET A 209 8.36 -29.11 0.99
C MET A 209 8.99 -27.79 1.46
N ALA A 210 8.71 -26.68 0.77
CA ALA A 210 9.23 -25.36 1.12
C ALA A 210 8.78 -24.88 2.52
N GLN A 211 7.55 -25.22 2.93
CA GLN A 211 7.01 -24.90 4.25
C GLN A 211 7.35 -25.94 5.33
N ASN A 212 8.06 -27.01 4.98
CA ASN A 212 8.37 -28.14 5.86
C ASN A 212 7.12 -28.76 6.53
N LEU A 213 6.03 -28.91 5.76
CA LEU A 213 4.76 -29.45 6.24
C LEU A 213 4.67 -30.96 5.98
N LYS A 214 4.06 -31.70 6.92
CA LYS A 214 3.80 -33.13 6.75
C LYS A 214 2.69 -33.38 5.71
N PRO A 215 2.61 -34.58 5.13
CA PRO A 215 1.45 -34.95 4.30
C PRO A 215 0.13 -34.78 5.05
N GLY A 216 -0.85 -34.09 4.43
CA GLY A 216 -2.16 -33.83 5.04
C GLY A 216 -2.17 -32.68 6.07
N GLU A 217 -1.04 -32.04 6.35
CA GLU A 217 -0.97 -30.88 7.24
C GLU A 217 -1.39 -29.59 6.52
N ASP A 218 -2.21 -28.78 7.18
CA ASP A 218 -2.61 -27.44 6.73
C ASP A 218 -1.46 -26.45 6.97
N ALA A 219 -1.33 -25.44 6.12
CA ALA A 219 -0.45 -24.30 6.39
C ALA A 219 -1.20 -23.30 7.27
N VAL A 220 -0.59 -22.90 8.39
CA VAL A 220 -1.20 -21.95 9.33
C VAL A 220 -0.30 -20.75 9.53
N ILE A 221 -0.86 -19.56 9.36
CA ILE A 221 -0.28 -18.31 9.83
C ILE A 221 -0.98 -17.98 11.15
N HIS A 222 -0.24 -18.01 12.25
CA HIS A 222 -0.80 -17.77 13.58
C HIS A 222 -1.11 -16.29 13.80
N SER A 223 -1.90 -15.97 14.84
CA SER A 223 -2.14 -14.58 15.23
C SER A 223 -0.93 -13.89 15.87
N ARG A 224 0.05 -14.67 16.31
CA ARG A 224 1.25 -14.21 17.03
C ARG A 224 2.48 -14.92 16.51
N LEU A 225 3.63 -14.25 16.59
CA LEU A 225 4.92 -14.89 16.35
C LEU A 225 5.20 -15.94 17.42
N LYS A 226 5.87 -17.02 17.02
CA LYS A 226 6.35 -18.04 17.94
C LYS A 226 7.28 -17.40 18.97
N ASP A 227 7.09 -17.75 20.24
CA ASP A 227 7.89 -17.30 21.40
C ASP A 227 7.86 -15.78 21.70
N VAL A 228 7.01 -14.99 21.04
CA VAL A 228 6.82 -13.56 21.33
C VAL A 228 5.48 -13.36 22.04
N ASN A 229 5.50 -13.25 23.37
CA ASN A 229 4.31 -13.09 24.21
C ASN A 229 4.16 -11.70 24.84
N SER A 230 5.20 -10.87 24.76
CA SER A 230 5.26 -9.55 25.35
C SER A 230 6.12 -8.61 24.50
N PRO A 231 6.01 -7.27 24.70
CA PRO A 231 6.94 -6.32 24.10
C PRO A 231 8.40 -6.63 24.40
N GLN A 232 8.71 -7.13 25.60
CA GLN A 232 10.07 -7.52 25.98
C GLN A 232 10.61 -8.70 25.16
N ASP A 233 9.75 -9.64 24.76
CA ASP A 233 10.15 -10.73 23.88
C ASP A 233 10.43 -10.22 22.46
N PHE A 234 9.66 -9.23 22.00
CA PHE A 234 9.89 -8.57 20.72
C PHE A 234 11.22 -7.80 20.70
N ILE A 235 11.52 -7.04 21.77
CA ILE A 235 12.80 -6.32 21.93
C ILE A 235 13.98 -7.32 21.87
N LYS A 236 13.87 -8.46 22.56
CA LYS A 236 14.89 -9.52 22.50
C LYS A 236 15.04 -10.10 21.10
N LEU A 237 13.93 -10.36 20.41
CA LEU A 237 13.94 -10.86 19.03
C LEU A 237 14.69 -9.89 18.10
N VAL A 238 14.33 -8.60 18.11
CA VAL A 238 15.00 -7.58 17.29
C VAL A 238 16.49 -7.52 17.61
N GLY A 239 16.86 -7.50 18.89
CA GLY A 239 18.25 -7.50 19.34
C GLY A 239 19.06 -8.69 18.81
N ASN A 240 18.50 -9.90 18.84
CA ASN A 240 19.14 -11.10 18.32
C ASN A 240 19.31 -11.04 16.80
N LEU A 241 18.25 -10.70 16.05
CA LEU A 241 18.31 -10.61 14.59
C LEU A 241 19.36 -9.58 14.12
N ARG A 242 19.40 -8.40 14.74
CA ARG A 242 20.38 -7.36 14.41
C ARG A 242 21.81 -7.79 14.71
N LYS A 243 22.01 -8.46 15.85
CA LYS A 243 23.32 -8.97 16.26
C LYS A 243 23.84 -10.03 15.28
N ASP A 244 22.99 -10.97 14.90
CA ASP A 244 23.37 -12.18 14.18
C ASP A 244 23.56 -11.94 12.67
N TYR A 245 22.74 -11.10 12.04
CA TYR A 245 22.76 -10.93 10.57
C TYR A 245 23.36 -9.60 10.08
N GLY A 246 23.25 -8.53 10.87
CA GLY A 246 23.82 -7.21 10.57
C GLY A 246 23.17 -6.44 9.42
N VAL A 247 22.19 -7.02 8.73
CA VAL A 247 21.29 -6.35 7.76
C VAL A 247 20.20 -5.56 8.51
N PRO A 248 19.47 -4.63 7.86
CA PRO A 248 18.41 -3.88 8.51
C PRO A 248 17.32 -4.81 9.03
N VAL A 249 16.90 -4.62 10.27
CA VAL A 249 15.77 -5.32 10.87
C VAL A 249 14.64 -4.34 11.09
N GLY A 250 13.50 -4.56 10.44
CA GLY A 250 12.35 -3.67 10.52
C GLY A 250 11.10 -4.32 11.10
N LEU A 251 10.10 -3.49 11.38
CA LEU A 251 8.78 -3.91 11.84
C LEU A 251 7.70 -3.51 10.83
N LYS A 252 6.85 -4.45 10.44
CA LYS A 252 5.63 -4.18 9.67
C LYS A 252 4.40 -4.61 10.48
N PHE A 253 3.44 -3.70 10.55
CA PHE A 253 2.17 -3.89 11.25
C PHE A 253 1.04 -3.08 10.60
N ALA A 254 -0.19 -3.53 10.83
CA ALA A 254 -1.38 -2.77 10.43
C ALA A 254 -1.54 -1.54 11.33
N ALA A 255 -1.72 -0.37 10.74
CA ALA A 255 -1.87 0.86 11.50
C ALA A 255 -3.10 0.82 12.42
N THR A 256 -2.89 1.00 13.73
CA THR A 256 -3.96 0.91 14.74
C THR A 256 -4.29 2.29 15.31
N HIS A 257 -5.42 2.42 16.00
CA HIS A 257 -5.73 3.66 16.74
C HIS A 257 -4.65 4.00 17.78
N HIS A 258 -3.95 3.01 18.32
CA HIS A 258 -2.85 3.15 19.29
C HIS A 258 -1.46 3.08 18.65
N LEU A 259 -1.36 3.52 17.38
CA LEU A 259 -0.14 3.54 16.58
C LEU A 259 1.12 3.99 17.35
N GLU A 260 1.03 5.07 18.12
CA GLU A 260 2.18 5.64 18.85
C GLU A 260 2.74 4.66 19.88
N LYS A 261 1.89 3.85 20.54
CA LYS A 261 2.35 2.83 21.49
C LYS A 261 3.10 1.70 20.80
N GLU A 262 2.67 1.31 19.60
CA GLU A 262 3.38 0.31 18.79
C GLU A 262 4.74 0.87 18.32
N LEU A 263 4.79 2.16 17.96
CA LEU A 263 6.02 2.84 17.59
C LEU A 263 7.00 2.98 18.76
N ASP A 264 6.52 3.26 19.96
CA ASP A 264 7.35 3.31 21.17
C ASP A 264 8.08 1.98 21.38
N ILE A 265 7.36 0.85 21.24
CA ILE A 265 7.95 -0.49 21.34
C ILE A 265 8.96 -0.74 20.21
N ALA A 266 8.65 -0.32 18.99
CA ALA A 266 9.54 -0.48 17.84
C ALA A 266 10.85 0.29 18.03
N VAL A 267 10.77 1.53 18.49
CA VAL A 267 11.93 2.40 18.77
C VAL A 267 12.74 1.85 19.94
N GLU A 268 12.09 1.41 21.02
CA GLU A 268 12.77 0.76 22.16
C GLU A 268 13.50 -0.51 21.75
N ALA A 269 12.89 -1.31 20.87
CA ALA A 269 13.52 -2.50 20.30
C ALA A 269 14.73 -2.18 19.39
N GLY A 270 14.84 -0.93 18.93
CA GLY A 270 15.92 -0.47 18.08
C GLY A 270 15.80 -1.01 16.65
N VAL A 271 14.59 -1.07 16.09
CA VAL A 271 14.39 -1.43 14.67
C VAL A 271 15.03 -0.39 13.75
N ASP A 272 15.63 -0.87 12.66
CA ASP A 272 16.31 -0.03 11.67
C ASP A 272 15.31 0.59 10.66
N TYR A 273 14.12 0.00 10.49
CA TYR A 273 13.02 0.60 9.73
C TYR A 273 11.63 0.17 10.20
N ILE A 274 10.62 0.96 9.87
CA ILE A 274 9.20 0.70 10.21
C ILE A 274 8.36 0.82 8.95
N VAL A 275 7.46 -0.14 8.75
CA VAL A 275 6.47 -0.11 7.68
C VAL A 275 5.11 0.21 8.29
N ILE A 276 4.55 1.36 7.88
CA ILE A 276 3.22 1.80 8.29
C ILE A 276 2.23 1.35 7.21
N ASP A 277 1.49 0.28 7.50
CA ASP A 277 0.56 -0.35 6.56
C ASP A 277 -0.88 0.06 6.87
N GLY A 278 -1.46 0.94 6.07
CA GLY A 278 -2.82 1.45 6.26
C GLY A 278 -3.91 0.47 5.80
N SER A 279 -5.15 0.71 6.22
CA SER A 279 -6.30 -0.16 5.97
C SER A 279 -6.61 -0.39 4.48
N GLU A 280 -6.13 0.48 3.58
CA GLU A 280 -6.26 0.31 2.12
C GLU A 280 -5.27 -0.72 1.52
N ALA A 281 -4.57 -1.50 2.35
CA ALA A 281 -3.69 -2.56 1.88
C ALA A 281 -4.46 -3.68 1.16
N GLY A 282 -3.76 -4.41 0.30
CA GLY A 282 -4.30 -5.54 -0.45
C GLY A 282 -4.10 -6.88 0.25
N THR A 283 -4.90 -7.87 -0.13
CA THR A 283 -4.67 -9.29 0.20
C THR A 283 -5.09 -10.16 -0.99
N HIS A 284 -4.61 -11.40 -1.09
CA HIS A 284 -5.07 -12.32 -2.13
C HIS A 284 -6.53 -12.72 -1.97
N GLY A 285 -7.01 -12.71 -0.73
CA GLY A 285 -8.35 -13.10 -0.31
C GLY A 285 -8.44 -12.96 1.20
N GLY A 286 -9.47 -12.25 1.69
CA GLY A 286 -9.70 -12.13 3.12
C GLY A 286 -11.11 -11.73 3.46
N PRO A 287 -11.54 -11.96 4.72
CA PRO A 287 -12.84 -11.54 5.21
C PRO A 287 -13.04 -10.03 5.01
N THR A 288 -14.17 -9.65 4.42
CA THR A 288 -14.48 -8.25 4.12
C THR A 288 -14.46 -7.36 5.36
N ILE A 289 -14.86 -7.86 6.53
CA ILE A 289 -14.82 -7.12 7.80
C ILE A 289 -13.40 -6.70 8.19
N LEU A 290 -12.40 -7.54 7.93
CA LEU A 290 -11.00 -7.18 8.25
C LEU A 290 -10.45 -6.13 7.29
N GLN A 291 -11.00 -6.06 6.08
CA GLN A 291 -10.57 -5.11 5.06
C GLN A 291 -11.29 -3.77 5.21
N ASP A 292 -12.59 -3.78 5.50
CA ASP A 292 -13.44 -2.58 5.48
C ASP A 292 -13.49 -1.85 6.84
N ASP A 293 -13.32 -2.58 7.95
CA ASP A 293 -13.65 -2.06 9.29
C ASP A 293 -12.45 -2.02 10.26
N VAL A 294 -11.25 -2.43 9.84
CA VAL A 294 -10.09 -2.56 10.73
C VAL A 294 -8.92 -1.72 10.25
N GLY A 295 -8.35 -0.94 11.18
CA GLY A 295 -7.12 -0.16 10.97
C GLY A 295 -7.36 1.29 10.59
N LEU A 296 -6.28 2.07 10.57
CA LEU A 296 -6.30 3.47 10.16
C LEU A 296 -6.01 3.62 8.66
N PRO A 297 -6.59 4.63 7.99
CA PRO A 297 -6.23 4.97 6.62
C PRO A 297 -4.75 5.36 6.52
N THR A 298 -4.12 5.00 5.41
CA THR A 298 -2.68 5.16 5.14
C THR A 298 -2.20 6.59 5.36
N LEU A 299 -2.93 7.58 4.82
CA LEU A 299 -2.57 9.00 4.94
C LEU A 299 -2.53 9.46 6.40
N HIS A 300 -3.50 9.00 7.20
CA HIS A 300 -3.61 9.36 8.62
C HIS A 300 -2.55 8.67 9.46
N ALA A 301 -2.34 7.38 9.21
CA ALA A 301 -1.32 6.58 9.89
C ALA A 301 0.08 7.13 9.64
N LEU A 302 0.42 7.44 8.38
CA LEU A 302 1.73 7.99 8.03
C LEU A 302 1.98 9.33 8.70
N SER A 303 1.03 10.27 8.62
CA SER A 303 1.21 11.61 9.24
C SER A 303 1.46 11.51 10.74
N ARG A 304 0.67 10.68 11.46
CA ARG A 304 0.84 10.45 12.89
C ARG A 304 2.17 9.77 13.23
N ALA A 305 2.54 8.74 12.46
CA ALA A 305 3.80 8.03 12.68
C ALA A 305 5.00 8.96 12.53
N ILE A 306 5.04 9.79 11.49
CA ILE A 306 6.13 10.75 11.27
C ILE A 306 6.21 11.75 12.42
N LYS A 307 5.11 12.43 12.77
CA LYS A 307 5.07 13.38 13.89
C LYS A 307 5.55 12.76 15.21
N HIS A 308 5.14 11.52 15.49
CA HIS A 308 5.54 10.83 16.72
C HIS A 308 7.02 10.45 16.71
N LEU A 309 7.52 9.88 15.60
CA LEU A 309 8.93 9.52 15.48
C LEU A 309 9.87 10.74 15.48
N ASP A 310 9.44 11.87 14.92
CA ASP A 310 10.15 13.16 15.02
C ASP A 310 10.24 13.62 16.47
N LYS A 311 9.13 13.54 17.22
CA LYS A 311 9.09 13.89 18.65
C LYS A 311 10.03 13.02 19.50
N LEU A 312 10.19 11.75 19.12
CA LEU A 312 11.13 10.83 19.77
C LEU A 312 12.59 11.03 19.31
N GLY A 313 12.84 11.85 18.28
CA GLY A 313 14.15 11.97 17.64
C GLY A 313 14.62 10.69 16.93
N ALA A 314 13.70 9.80 16.57
CA ALA A 314 14.00 8.47 16.05
C ALA A 314 14.27 8.45 14.53
N ARG A 315 13.87 9.51 13.82
CA ARG A 315 13.90 9.61 12.36
C ARG A 315 15.32 9.64 11.76
N ASP A 316 16.30 10.06 12.56
CA ASP A 316 17.71 10.09 12.15
C ASP A 316 18.32 8.68 12.00
N TYR A 317 17.68 7.66 12.58
CA TYR A 317 18.21 6.29 12.58
C TYR A 317 17.20 5.20 12.22
N THR A 318 15.90 5.49 12.20
CA THR A 318 14.85 4.56 11.80
C THR A 318 14.14 5.06 10.54
N SER A 319 14.31 4.33 9.44
CA SER A 319 13.62 4.61 8.17
C SER A 319 12.13 4.29 8.27
N VAL A 320 11.27 5.02 7.55
CA VAL A 320 9.83 4.74 7.45
C VAL A 320 9.46 4.41 6.02
N ILE A 321 8.71 3.33 5.84
CA ILE A 321 8.15 2.90 4.56
C ILE A 321 6.63 3.01 4.65
N ALA A 322 6.02 3.79 3.76
CA ALA A 322 4.56 3.90 3.69
C ALA A 322 3.97 2.77 2.84
N ALA A 323 2.90 2.14 3.32
CA ALA A 323 2.21 1.05 2.63
C ALA A 323 0.68 1.17 2.81
N GLY A 324 -0.08 0.58 1.88
CA GLY A 324 -1.54 0.63 1.85
C GLY A 324 -2.08 1.60 0.79
N GLY A 325 -2.84 1.10 -0.19
CA GLY A 325 -3.57 1.95 -1.14
C GLY A 325 -2.77 2.89 -2.07
N LEU A 326 -1.43 2.84 -2.10
CA LEU A 326 -0.61 3.68 -2.97
C LEU A 326 -0.60 3.10 -4.40
N VAL A 327 -1.04 3.87 -5.40
CA VAL A 327 -1.31 3.36 -6.76
C VAL A 327 -0.69 4.16 -7.91
N ASN A 328 -0.08 5.33 -7.67
CA ASN A 328 0.48 6.16 -8.73
C ASN A 328 1.66 7.00 -8.20
N PRO A 329 2.54 7.54 -9.07
CA PRO A 329 3.71 8.32 -8.66
C PRO A 329 3.37 9.55 -7.81
N GLY A 330 2.20 10.17 -8.02
CA GLY A 330 1.71 11.25 -7.18
C GLY A 330 1.51 10.81 -5.72
N HIS A 331 0.89 9.65 -5.48
CA HIS A 331 0.75 9.09 -4.13
C HIS A 331 2.12 8.78 -3.52
N PHE A 332 3.03 8.20 -4.31
CA PHE A 332 4.36 7.82 -3.83
C PHE A 332 5.14 9.05 -3.35
N LEU A 333 5.18 10.10 -4.18
CA LEU A 333 5.91 11.32 -3.87
C LEU A 333 5.25 12.11 -2.73
N LYS A 334 3.93 12.13 -2.63
CA LYS A 334 3.21 12.75 -1.51
C LYS A 334 3.49 12.04 -0.18
N ALA A 335 3.53 10.71 -0.19
CA ALA A 335 3.92 9.93 0.98
C ALA A 335 5.37 10.26 1.41
N MET A 336 6.28 10.40 0.45
CA MET A 336 7.64 10.84 0.73
C MET A 336 7.70 12.25 1.31
N ALA A 337 6.98 13.19 0.71
CA ALA A 337 6.87 14.57 1.19
C ALA A 337 6.28 14.69 2.61
N LEU A 338 5.39 13.76 2.99
CA LEU A 338 4.87 13.67 4.36
C LEU A 338 5.88 13.10 5.37
N GLY A 339 6.99 12.53 4.89
CA GLY A 339 8.09 12.01 5.69
C GLY A 339 8.48 10.56 5.41
N ALA A 340 7.80 9.82 4.53
CA ALA A 340 8.25 8.46 4.21
C ALA A 340 9.62 8.48 3.51
N ASN A 341 10.51 7.54 3.84
CA ASN A 341 11.77 7.38 3.11
C ASN A 341 11.58 6.61 1.80
N ALA A 342 10.65 5.64 1.80
CA ALA A 342 10.28 4.86 0.64
C ALA A 342 8.79 4.45 0.73
N VAL A 343 8.28 3.85 -0.34
CA VAL A 343 6.92 3.32 -0.39
C VAL A 343 6.90 1.85 -0.79
N TYR A 344 5.96 1.11 -0.23
CA TYR A 344 5.62 -0.23 -0.68
C TYR A 344 4.43 -0.21 -1.63
N ILE A 345 4.54 -0.97 -2.71
CA ILE A 345 3.45 -1.20 -3.66
C ILE A 345 3.17 -2.69 -3.82
N GLY A 346 1.89 -3.05 -3.89
CA GLY A 346 1.43 -4.44 -4.05
C GLY A 346 0.44 -4.57 -5.20
N SER A 347 -0.82 -4.23 -4.95
CA SER A 347 -1.92 -4.36 -5.93
C SER A 347 -1.59 -3.70 -7.28
N ILE A 348 -1.08 -2.46 -7.27
CA ILE A 348 -0.72 -1.77 -8.53
C ILE A 348 0.47 -2.45 -9.24
N ALA A 349 1.44 -2.98 -8.51
CA ALA A 349 2.55 -3.72 -9.09
C ALA A 349 2.07 -4.99 -9.81
N LEU A 350 1.07 -5.69 -9.24
CA LEU A 350 0.45 -6.84 -9.90
C LEU A 350 -0.25 -6.44 -11.20
N ILE A 351 -1.02 -5.34 -11.19
CA ILE A 351 -1.70 -4.84 -12.40
C ILE A 351 -0.68 -4.47 -13.48
N ALA A 352 0.37 -3.73 -13.12
CA ALA A 352 1.44 -3.34 -14.02
C ALA A 352 2.20 -4.55 -14.60
N MET A 353 2.54 -5.52 -13.76
CA MET A 353 3.19 -6.77 -14.14
C MET A 353 2.34 -7.58 -15.13
N LEU A 354 1.02 -7.65 -14.91
CA LEU A 354 0.13 -8.42 -15.79
C LEU A 354 -0.03 -7.75 -17.15
N GLN A 355 -0.32 -6.44 -17.20
CA GLN A 355 -0.61 -5.75 -18.46
C GLN A 355 -1.58 -6.59 -19.33
N THR A 356 -1.32 -6.82 -20.61
CA THR A 356 -2.18 -7.59 -21.53
C THR A 356 -2.29 -9.06 -21.16
N GLN A 357 -1.45 -9.59 -20.26
CA GLN A 357 -1.59 -10.95 -19.75
C GLN A 357 -2.87 -11.13 -18.92
N MET A 358 -3.51 -10.05 -18.45
CA MET A 358 -4.83 -10.12 -17.82
C MET A 358 -5.92 -10.67 -18.76
N ASN A 359 -5.74 -10.56 -20.09
CA ASN A 359 -6.66 -11.08 -21.10
C ASN A 359 -6.74 -12.61 -21.11
N LYS A 360 -5.83 -13.30 -20.41
CA LYS A 360 -5.90 -14.76 -20.25
C LYS A 360 -7.10 -15.18 -19.40
N ALA A 361 -7.52 -14.32 -18.47
CA ALA A 361 -8.69 -14.56 -17.61
C ALA A 361 -9.94 -13.82 -18.10
N LEU A 362 -9.78 -12.58 -18.57
CA LEU A 362 -10.91 -11.74 -18.99
C LEU A 362 -11.57 -12.25 -20.30
N PRO A 363 -12.88 -11.99 -20.52
CA PRO A 363 -13.82 -11.28 -19.63
C PRO A 363 -14.53 -12.20 -18.63
N PHE A 364 -14.25 -13.51 -18.64
CA PHE A 364 -15.02 -14.48 -17.88
C PHE A 364 -14.56 -14.62 -16.42
N GLU A 365 -13.28 -14.34 -16.15
CA GLU A 365 -12.71 -14.39 -14.82
C GLU A 365 -11.85 -13.16 -14.52
N PRO A 366 -11.73 -12.76 -13.24
CA PRO A 366 -11.02 -11.55 -12.88
C PRO A 366 -9.51 -11.71 -13.06
N ALA A 367 -8.82 -10.62 -13.42
CA ALA A 367 -7.38 -10.60 -13.69
C ALA A 367 -6.47 -11.25 -12.61
N PRO A 368 -6.78 -11.16 -11.30
CA PRO A 368 -6.02 -11.86 -10.26
C PRO A 368 -5.94 -13.39 -10.42
N GLN A 369 -6.78 -14.02 -11.25
CA GLN A 369 -6.66 -15.46 -11.54
C GLN A 369 -5.38 -15.83 -12.32
N VAL A 370 -4.66 -14.85 -12.88
CA VAL A 370 -3.39 -15.06 -13.59
C VAL A 370 -2.18 -15.11 -12.65
N PRO A 371 -2.02 -14.24 -11.63
CA PRO A 371 -0.85 -14.33 -10.73
C PRO A 371 -1.08 -15.17 -9.46
N LEU A 372 -2.32 -15.46 -9.06
CA LEU A 372 -2.61 -16.15 -7.80
C LEU A 372 -2.21 -17.64 -7.82
N TYR A 373 -1.79 -18.17 -6.68
CA TYR A 373 -1.36 -19.57 -6.54
C TYR A 373 -2.48 -20.57 -6.82
N LEU A 374 -3.71 -20.25 -6.42
CA LEU A 374 -4.91 -21.04 -6.73
C LEU A 374 -5.62 -20.55 -8.01
N GLY A 375 -5.00 -19.60 -8.72
CA GLY A 375 -5.55 -19.05 -9.95
C GLY A 375 -5.52 -20.05 -11.09
N LYS A 376 -6.59 -20.08 -11.89
CA LYS A 376 -6.73 -21.04 -13.01
C LYS A 376 -5.73 -20.82 -14.13
N PHE A 377 -5.27 -19.58 -14.32
CA PHE A 377 -4.41 -19.17 -15.43
C PHE A 377 -2.95 -18.95 -15.00
N LYS A 378 -2.58 -19.40 -13.79
CA LYS A 378 -1.25 -19.17 -13.22
C LYS A 378 -0.11 -19.73 -14.06
N GLU A 379 -0.35 -20.86 -14.72
CA GLU A 379 0.64 -21.51 -15.57
C GLU A 379 0.84 -20.77 -16.88
N ASP A 380 -0.12 -19.95 -17.30
CA ASP A 380 -0.03 -19.21 -18.55
C ASP A 380 0.82 -17.95 -18.40
N LEU A 381 1.10 -17.47 -17.17
CA LEU A 381 1.89 -16.26 -16.93
C LEU A 381 3.29 -16.37 -17.56
N ASN A 382 3.62 -15.42 -18.43
CA ASN A 382 4.96 -15.28 -19.00
C ASN A 382 5.79 -14.36 -18.08
N VAL A 383 6.82 -14.94 -17.47
CA VAL A 383 7.64 -14.32 -16.42
C VAL A 383 8.47 -13.17 -16.97
N GLU A 384 9.07 -13.33 -18.14
CA GLU A 384 9.92 -12.34 -18.79
C GLU A 384 9.15 -11.06 -19.11
N LYS A 385 8.03 -11.19 -19.81
CA LYS A 385 7.15 -10.04 -20.13
C LYS A 385 6.61 -9.39 -18.87
N ALA A 386 6.25 -10.19 -17.86
CA ALA A 386 5.77 -9.70 -16.59
C ALA A 386 6.81 -8.83 -15.87
N ALA A 387 8.05 -9.31 -15.79
CA ALA A 387 9.17 -8.58 -15.20
C ALA A 387 9.48 -7.29 -15.97
N GLU A 388 9.53 -7.35 -17.31
CA GLU A 388 9.77 -6.18 -18.16
C GLU A 388 8.70 -5.10 -17.99
N HIS A 389 7.42 -5.48 -17.93
CA HIS A 389 6.33 -4.51 -17.73
C HIS A 389 6.40 -3.86 -16.34
N LEU A 390 6.69 -4.64 -15.30
CA LEU A 390 6.88 -4.10 -13.96
C LEU A 390 8.06 -3.11 -13.95
N ALA A 391 9.20 -3.46 -14.53
CA ALA A 391 10.37 -2.59 -14.59
C ALA A 391 10.07 -1.28 -15.35
N LYS A 392 9.34 -1.35 -16.48
CA LYS A 392 8.90 -0.17 -17.23
C LYS A 392 7.96 0.71 -16.41
N PHE A 393 7.03 0.12 -15.68
CA PHE A 393 6.13 0.85 -14.79
C PHE A 393 6.90 1.58 -13.69
N LEU A 394 7.78 0.90 -12.96
CA LEU A 394 8.61 1.50 -11.92
C LEU A 394 9.45 2.65 -12.47
N LYS A 395 10.11 2.45 -13.62
CA LYS A 395 10.88 3.50 -14.29
C LYS A 395 10.02 4.69 -14.68
N SER A 396 8.83 4.47 -15.24
CA SER A 396 7.89 5.54 -15.61
C SER A 396 7.50 6.36 -14.39
N CYS A 397 7.12 5.72 -13.28
CA CYS A 397 6.77 6.41 -12.05
C CYS A 397 7.91 7.30 -11.55
N VAL A 398 9.16 6.81 -11.59
CA VAL A 398 10.32 7.59 -11.16
C VAL A 398 10.58 8.78 -12.09
N GLU A 399 10.43 8.65 -13.40
CA GLU A 399 10.56 9.78 -14.33
C GLU A 399 9.47 10.84 -14.13
N GLU A 400 8.24 10.45 -13.78
CA GLU A 400 7.19 11.40 -13.37
C GLU A 400 7.54 12.11 -12.05
N MET A 401 8.07 11.39 -11.07
CA MET A 401 8.53 11.98 -9.80
C MET A 401 9.70 12.96 -10.02
N LYS A 402 10.64 12.65 -10.92
CA LYS A 402 11.70 13.57 -11.33
C LYS A 402 11.14 14.82 -12.00
N SER A 403 10.10 14.68 -12.83
CA SER A 403 9.44 15.83 -13.47
C SER A 403 8.85 16.79 -12.43
N ALA A 404 8.26 16.25 -11.36
CA ALA A 404 7.86 17.07 -10.21
C ALA A 404 9.07 17.73 -9.53
N ALA A 405 10.19 17.02 -9.35
CA ALA A 405 11.41 17.59 -8.76
C ALA A 405 11.91 18.82 -9.55
N TYR A 406 11.89 18.76 -10.89
CA TYR A 406 12.20 19.91 -11.74
C TYR A 406 11.26 21.10 -11.48
N ALA A 407 9.95 20.86 -11.47
CA ALA A 407 8.94 21.89 -11.28
C ALA A 407 8.96 22.54 -9.89
N LEU A 408 9.55 21.88 -8.88
CA LEU A 408 9.65 22.36 -7.49
C LEU A 408 11.06 22.84 -7.11
N GLY A 409 12.00 22.85 -8.05
CA GLY A 409 13.37 23.28 -7.80
C GLY A 409 14.12 22.34 -6.85
N LYS A 410 13.93 21.02 -7.00
CA LYS A 410 14.60 19.96 -6.23
C LYS A 410 15.56 19.18 -7.11
N THR A 411 16.64 18.67 -6.52
CA THR A 411 17.64 17.82 -7.19
C THR A 411 17.72 16.42 -6.60
N ASP A 412 16.94 16.15 -5.57
CA ASP A 412 16.84 14.84 -4.91
C ASP A 412 15.40 14.61 -4.46
N LEU A 413 14.87 13.41 -4.70
CA LEU A 413 13.52 13.04 -4.23
C LEU A 413 13.39 13.06 -2.71
N ALA A 414 14.49 12.89 -1.96
CA ALA A 414 14.50 13.00 -0.51
C ALA A 414 14.32 14.44 0.01
N GLN A 415 14.45 15.46 -0.86
CA GLN A 415 14.24 16.87 -0.49
C GLN A 415 12.77 17.29 -0.48
N PHE A 416 11.85 16.41 -0.89
CA PHE A 416 10.42 16.70 -0.79
C PHE A 416 9.97 16.69 0.66
N THR A 417 9.24 17.72 1.04
CA THR A 417 8.79 17.97 2.41
C THR A 417 7.34 18.46 2.41
N ARG A 418 6.78 18.67 3.60
CA ARG A 418 5.44 19.21 3.80
C ARG A 418 5.27 20.60 3.19
N ASP A 419 6.31 21.44 3.24
CA ASP A 419 6.31 22.80 2.70
C ASP A 419 6.20 22.85 1.17
N ASP A 420 6.52 21.73 0.50
CA ASP A 420 6.37 21.58 -0.93
C ASP A 420 4.91 21.29 -1.34
N MET A 421 3.99 21.17 -0.39
CA MET A 421 2.58 20.83 -0.62
C MET A 421 1.61 21.84 0.01
N VAL A 422 0.42 21.92 -0.58
CA VAL A 422 -0.78 22.53 0.01
C VAL A 422 -1.93 21.53 -0.01
N CYS A 423 -2.89 21.72 0.88
CA CYS A 423 -4.12 20.95 0.91
C CYS A 423 -5.34 21.82 0.63
N VAL A 424 -6.25 21.33 -0.22
CA VAL A 424 -7.49 22.05 -0.60
C VAL A 424 -8.64 21.83 0.37
N ASP A 425 -8.41 21.05 1.43
CA ASP A 425 -9.38 20.74 2.47
C ASP A 425 -8.82 21.18 3.81
N LYS A 426 -9.58 22.04 4.51
CA LYS A 426 -9.12 22.74 5.71
C LYS A 426 -8.80 21.77 6.86
N ASP A 427 -9.72 20.85 7.15
CA ASP A 427 -9.57 19.93 8.28
C ASP A 427 -8.42 18.96 8.03
N LEU A 428 -8.29 18.51 6.78
CA LEU A 428 -7.18 17.66 6.36
C LEU A 428 -5.84 18.41 6.41
N ALA A 429 -5.79 19.68 5.96
CA ALA A 429 -4.59 20.52 6.04
C ALA A 429 -4.10 20.61 7.48
N TRP A 430 -5.01 20.94 8.40
CA TRP A 430 -4.72 21.02 9.83
C TRP A 430 -4.17 19.70 10.40
N PHE A 431 -4.89 18.60 10.14
CA PHE A 431 -4.49 17.28 10.63
C PHE A 431 -3.11 16.88 10.09
N LEU A 432 -2.85 17.12 8.80
CA LEU A 432 -1.59 16.79 8.16
C LEU A 432 -0.47 17.79 8.46
N ASP A 433 -0.76 18.89 9.14
CA ASP A 433 0.20 20.00 9.34
C ASP A 433 0.76 20.46 7.98
N LEU A 434 -0.16 20.74 7.06
CA LEU A 434 0.06 21.34 5.74
C LEU A 434 -0.65 22.69 5.69
N ASP A 435 -0.20 23.55 4.78
CA ASP A 435 -0.93 24.78 4.50
C ASP A 435 -2.21 24.51 3.73
N PHE A 436 -3.26 25.26 4.08
CA PHE A 436 -4.52 25.27 3.37
C PHE A 436 -4.42 26.19 2.15
N ALA A 437 -4.84 25.70 0.98
CA ALA A 437 -4.70 26.40 -0.30
C ALA A 437 -5.49 27.72 -0.39
N GLY A 438 -6.42 27.97 0.52
CA GLY A 438 -7.22 29.20 0.55
C GLY A 438 -6.51 30.43 1.12
N PHE A 439 -5.32 30.28 1.70
CA PHE A 439 -4.53 31.38 2.26
C PHE A 439 -3.09 31.36 1.75
N SER A 440 -2.41 32.49 1.84
CA SER A 440 -0.96 32.55 1.59
C SER A 440 -0.19 31.81 2.68
N HIS A 441 1.06 31.49 2.39
CA HIS A 441 1.97 30.86 3.35
C HIS A 441 2.25 31.80 4.54
N GLU A 442 2.47 33.09 4.27
CA GLU A 442 2.80 34.11 5.26
C GLU A 442 1.65 34.33 6.25
N GLU A 443 0.41 34.40 5.77
CA GLU A 443 -0.78 34.53 6.64
C GLU A 443 -0.91 33.35 7.61
N GLN A 444 -0.58 32.14 7.14
CA GLN A 444 -0.71 30.92 7.93
C GLN A 444 0.43 30.75 8.93
N GLN A 445 1.67 31.11 8.56
CA GLN A 445 2.79 31.13 9.48
C GLN A 445 2.56 32.10 10.64
N LEU A 446 2.16 33.34 10.33
CA LEU A 446 1.84 34.35 11.34
C LEU A 446 0.77 33.84 12.31
N ALA A 447 -0.27 33.19 11.77
CA ALA A 447 -1.33 32.64 12.60
C ALA A 447 -0.85 31.51 13.52
N ARG A 448 0.01 30.59 13.04
CA ARG A 448 0.60 29.52 13.86
C ARG A 448 1.50 30.08 14.98
N GLU A 449 2.25 31.13 14.70
CA GLU A 449 3.16 31.77 15.66
C GLU A 449 2.40 32.51 16.78
N ILE A 450 1.36 33.28 16.42
CA ILE A 450 0.60 34.09 17.38
C ILE A 450 -0.28 33.21 18.27
N TYR A 451 -0.89 32.19 17.68
CA TYR A 451 -1.99 31.48 18.34
C TYR A 451 -1.62 30.09 18.86
N HIS A 452 -0.42 29.58 18.59
CA HIS A 452 0.08 28.25 18.98
C HIS A 452 -0.84 27.06 18.58
N THR A 453 -1.86 27.34 17.78
CA THR A 453 -2.75 26.45 17.04
C THR A 453 -2.99 27.10 15.67
N MET A 454 -3.38 26.34 14.64
CA MET A 454 -4.05 27.04 13.51
C MET A 454 -5.26 27.75 14.12
N PRO A 455 -5.51 29.01 13.76
CA PRO A 455 -6.54 29.78 14.41
C PRO A 455 -7.90 29.10 14.23
N ASP A 456 -8.65 28.96 15.33
CA ASP A 456 -10.09 28.70 15.31
C ASP A 456 -10.87 29.87 14.65
N TRP A 457 -10.18 30.91 14.17
CA TRP A 457 -10.73 32.17 13.67
C TRP A 457 -10.15 32.56 12.30
N LEU A 458 -10.88 32.39 11.20
CA LEU A 458 -11.70 33.47 10.61
C LEU A 458 -13.07 33.74 11.26
N ALA A 459 -13.44 33.02 12.31
CA ALA A 459 -14.45 33.48 13.27
C ALA A 459 -14.16 34.95 13.64
N ASP A 460 -15.08 35.80 13.22
CA ASP A 460 -15.10 37.27 13.33
C ASP A 460 -14.12 38.04 12.42
N ARG A 461 -14.36 37.96 11.10
CA ARG A 461 -14.14 39.13 10.22
C ARG A 461 -15.21 40.21 10.44
N ASP A 462 -15.39 40.62 11.69
CA ASP A 462 -16.06 41.85 12.10
C ASP A 462 -15.23 42.47 13.22
N GLU A 463 -13.99 42.85 12.94
CA GLU A 463 -13.30 43.97 13.62
C GLU A 463 -12.02 44.35 12.86
N GLU A 464 -12.11 45.48 12.16
CA GLU A 464 -11.06 46.41 11.75
C GLU A 464 -9.60 45.90 11.72
N LEU A 465 -9.17 45.37 10.57
CA LEU A 465 -7.78 45.47 10.14
C LEU A 465 -7.68 46.52 9.03
N GLU A 466 -7.62 47.78 9.46
CA GLU A 466 -7.08 48.85 8.62
C GLU A 466 -5.65 48.48 8.21
N SER A 467 -5.44 48.38 6.90
CA SER A 467 -4.13 48.15 6.30
C SER A 467 -3.15 49.29 6.65
N PRO A 468 -1.93 49.01 7.15
CA PRO A 468 -0.87 50.01 7.31
C PRO A 468 -0.37 50.60 5.98
N ALA A 469 -0.80 50.08 4.82
CA ALA A 469 -0.29 50.48 3.51
C ALA A 469 -1.01 51.68 2.86
N VAL A 470 -1.95 52.34 3.54
CA VAL A 470 -2.67 53.52 2.98
C VAL A 470 -2.23 54.86 3.60
N ARG A 471 -1.27 54.86 4.54
CA ARG A 471 -0.60 56.11 4.97
C ARG A 471 0.74 56.25 4.26
N ASN A 472 0.72 56.74 3.03
CA ASN A 472 1.75 57.62 2.42
C ASN A 472 1.61 57.65 0.89
N ILE A 473 0.53 58.24 0.37
CA ILE A 473 0.53 58.92 -0.93
C ILE A 473 -0.36 60.17 -0.76
N HIS A 474 0.13 61.32 -1.22
CA HIS A 474 -0.35 62.69 -1.04
C HIS A 474 -1.86 62.94 -1.11
#